data_AF-A0A7J3SJL7-F1
#
_entry.id   AF-A0A7J3SJL7-F1
#
_cell.length_a   1.000
_cell.length_b   1.000
_cell.length_c   1.000
_cell.angle_alpha   90.00
_cell.angle_beta   90.00
_cell.angle_gamma   90.00
#
_symmetry.space_group_name_H-M   'P 1'
#
loop_
_entity.id
_entity.type
_entity.pdbx_description
1 polymer ?
#
loop_
_entity_poly.entity_id
_entity_poly.type
_entity_poly.pdbx_seq_one_letter_code
_entity_poly.pdbx_strand_id
1 'polypeptide(L)'
;MVKPPVPISVNEIPFKVEILEAFLHSSEDLVAGKEFVPKLYTTRQGEKIVFRLAKKEEAPVILETLKKLISHEYDKDLYHIVAARTYAEVLAWTQARYKDEYVIVGVHDGELIGVWNARMMNKDIAVSLHSITFKRLGGIGTAGYAAKAEYAFEVLGAKEWWATFESPFGFRLGMYFRHLSKPYPEVQHELGGSPVFYMTSDDWFNFHKKREELKPFFGTRPVPEDLLKKSYELRPPAKIEIEI
;
A
#
# COMPACT_ATOMS: atom_id res chain seq x y z
N MET A 1 11.84 -41.50 -8.51
CA MET A 1 12.31 -40.52 -9.50
C MET A 1 11.75 -40.91 -10.87
N VAL A 2 11.05 -39.98 -11.53
CA VAL A 2 10.51 -40.20 -12.88
C VAL A 2 11.68 -40.12 -13.86
N LYS A 3 11.86 -41.12 -14.72
CA LYS A 3 12.89 -41.08 -15.79
C LYS A 3 12.34 -40.30 -16.98
N PRO A 4 13.18 -39.53 -17.71
CA PRO A 4 12.77 -38.90 -18.96
C PRO A 4 12.19 -39.95 -19.94
N PRO A 5 11.19 -39.59 -20.76
CA PRO A 5 10.55 -40.52 -21.69
C PRO A 5 11.46 -40.93 -22.86
N VAL A 6 12.61 -40.26 -23.01
CA VAL A 6 13.63 -40.51 -24.05
C VAL A 6 15.02 -40.35 -23.44
N PRO A 7 16.08 -40.92 -24.05
CA PRO A 7 17.45 -40.65 -23.66
C PRO A 7 17.76 -39.14 -23.74
N ILE A 8 18.30 -38.59 -22.66
CA ILE A 8 18.79 -37.20 -22.58
C ILE A 8 20.32 -37.25 -22.51
N SER A 9 20.99 -36.33 -23.18
CA SER A 9 22.46 -36.29 -23.28
C SER A 9 23.17 -35.91 -21.98
N VAL A 10 22.43 -35.40 -21.00
CA VAL A 10 22.93 -34.98 -19.69
C VAL A 10 22.11 -35.62 -18.58
N ASN A 11 22.78 -35.91 -17.46
CA ASN A 11 22.14 -36.47 -16.26
C ASN A 11 21.68 -35.39 -15.28
N GLU A 12 22.17 -34.15 -15.44
CA GLU A 12 21.88 -33.01 -14.58
C GLU A 12 21.97 -31.71 -15.39
N ILE A 13 21.16 -30.71 -15.01
CA ILE A 13 21.26 -29.35 -15.53
C ILE A 13 21.43 -28.41 -14.32
N PRO A 14 22.66 -27.91 -14.03
CA PRO A 14 22.87 -26.97 -12.94
C PRO A 14 22.47 -25.55 -13.36
N PHE A 15 21.67 -24.87 -12.53
CA PHE A 15 21.30 -23.46 -12.73
C PHE A 15 22.13 -22.54 -11.85
N LYS A 16 22.58 -21.39 -12.41
CA LYS A 16 23.12 -20.29 -11.62
C LYS A 16 22.02 -19.59 -10.83
N VAL A 17 22.33 -19.06 -9.65
CA VAL A 17 21.35 -18.34 -8.81
C VAL A 17 20.75 -17.14 -9.56
N GLU A 18 21.55 -16.42 -10.34
CA GLU A 18 21.07 -15.27 -11.13
C GLU A 18 20.03 -15.67 -12.18
N ILE A 19 20.10 -16.91 -12.69
CA ILE A 19 19.09 -17.44 -13.60
C ILE A 19 17.80 -17.71 -12.82
N LEU A 20 17.90 -18.26 -11.60
CA LEU A 20 16.74 -18.45 -10.72
C LEU A 20 16.12 -17.10 -10.35
N GLU A 21 16.93 -16.08 -10.06
CA GLU A 21 16.47 -14.72 -9.77
C GLU A 21 15.65 -14.13 -10.93
N ALA A 22 15.97 -14.44 -12.18
CA ALA A 22 15.16 -14.00 -13.33
C ALA A 22 13.74 -14.61 -13.35
N PHE A 23 13.54 -15.78 -12.75
CA PHE A 23 12.22 -16.41 -12.59
C PHE A 23 11.50 -15.97 -11.32
N LEU A 24 12.25 -15.60 -10.28
CA LEU A 24 11.70 -15.23 -8.96
C LEU A 24 11.44 -13.72 -8.82
N HIS A 25 12.06 -12.89 -9.66
CA HIS A 25 11.74 -11.47 -9.74
C HIS A 25 10.37 -11.26 -10.40
N SER A 26 9.56 -10.42 -9.76
CA SER A 26 8.35 -9.93 -10.40
C SER A 26 8.68 -8.92 -11.51
N SER A 27 7.93 -8.95 -12.60
CA SER A 27 7.96 -7.84 -13.55
C SER A 27 7.25 -6.62 -12.94
N GLU A 28 7.90 -5.45 -12.92
CA GLU A 28 7.33 -4.18 -12.44
C GLU A 28 6.72 -3.39 -13.62
N ASP A 29 5.99 -4.05 -14.52
CA ASP A 29 5.64 -3.47 -15.83
C ASP A 29 4.54 -2.39 -15.76
N LEU A 30 3.65 -2.46 -14.77
CA LEU A 30 2.47 -1.59 -14.71
C LEU A 30 2.72 -0.34 -13.87
N VAL A 31 3.63 -0.41 -12.90
CA VAL A 31 3.96 0.70 -11.99
C VAL A 31 5.25 1.41 -12.40
N ALA A 32 6.22 0.72 -13.01
CA ALA A 32 7.51 1.33 -13.33
C ALA A 32 7.35 2.56 -14.25
N GLY A 33 8.06 3.64 -13.89
CA GLY A 33 8.05 4.90 -14.64
C GLY A 33 6.75 5.70 -14.57
N LYS A 34 5.76 5.27 -13.79
CA LYS A 34 4.56 6.05 -13.50
C LYS A 34 4.79 6.89 -12.25
N GLU A 35 4.54 8.19 -12.34
CA GLU A 35 4.74 9.11 -11.23
C GLU A 35 3.41 9.45 -10.56
N PHE A 36 3.39 9.40 -9.22
CA PHE A 36 2.32 9.97 -8.42
C PHE A 36 2.69 11.41 -8.04
N VAL A 37 1.91 12.38 -8.52
CA VAL A 37 2.11 13.78 -8.14
C VAL A 37 1.81 13.93 -6.64
N PRO A 38 2.81 14.31 -5.81
CA PRO A 38 2.62 14.43 -4.37
C PRO A 38 1.44 15.34 -4.03
N LYS A 39 0.76 15.06 -2.92
CA LYS A 39 -0.36 15.87 -2.43
C LYS A 39 -0.16 16.30 -0.99
N LEU A 40 -0.70 17.47 -0.67
CA LEU A 40 -0.74 18.02 0.68
C LEU A 40 -2.11 17.76 1.30
N TYR A 41 -2.13 17.12 2.45
CA TYR A 41 -3.30 17.02 3.31
C TYR A 41 -3.10 17.90 4.54
N THR A 42 -4.10 18.72 4.84
CA THR A 42 -4.13 19.51 6.07
C THR A 42 -5.17 18.91 6.99
N THR A 43 -4.76 18.49 8.18
CA THR A 43 -5.69 17.97 9.19
C THR A 43 -6.62 19.10 9.69
N ARG A 44 -7.60 18.74 10.53
CA ARG A 44 -8.43 19.75 11.23
C ARG A 44 -7.65 20.63 12.20
N GLN A 45 -6.54 20.14 12.74
CA GLN A 45 -5.68 20.84 13.70
C GLN A 45 -4.58 21.67 13.00
N GLY A 46 -4.46 21.55 11.67
CA GLY A 46 -3.54 22.36 10.86
C GLY A 46 -2.22 21.67 10.53
N GLU A 47 -1.99 20.42 10.96
CA GLU A 47 -0.80 19.68 10.56
C GLU A 47 -0.80 19.45 9.04
N LYS A 48 0.36 19.69 8.43
CA LYS A 48 0.60 19.57 6.99
C LYS A 48 1.30 18.26 6.68
N ILE A 49 0.61 17.41 5.92
CA ILE A 49 1.06 16.05 5.62
C ILE A 49 1.27 15.92 4.12
N VAL A 50 2.49 15.56 3.74
CA VAL A 50 2.84 15.28 2.35
C VAL A 50 2.66 13.78 2.09
N PHE A 51 1.78 13.44 1.16
CA PHE A 51 1.67 12.10 0.61
C PHE A 51 2.42 12.00 -0.71
N ARG A 52 3.31 11.01 -0.83
CA ARG A 52 4.11 10.74 -2.03
C ARG A 52 4.46 9.27 -2.12
N LEU A 53 4.93 8.82 -3.29
CA LEU A 53 5.59 7.53 -3.41
C LEU A 53 6.85 7.50 -2.54
N ALA A 54 7.06 6.38 -1.86
CA ALA A 54 8.30 6.05 -1.19
C ALA A 54 9.36 5.70 -2.23
N LYS A 55 10.63 5.99 -1.92
CA LYS A 55 11.77 5.51 -2.68
C LYS A 55 12.33 4.24 -2.01
N LYS A 56 12.93 3.33 -2.79
CA LYS A 56 13.46 2.07 -2.24
C LYS A 56 14.56 2.33 -1.19
N GLU A 57 15.30 3.43 -1.31
CA GLU A 57 16.33 3.86 -0.35
C GLU A 57 15.75 4.24 1.03
N GLU A 58 14.45 4.53 1.10
CA GLU A 58 13.75 4.89 2.34
C GLU A 58 13.17 3.67 3.06
N ALA A 59 13.22 2.50 2.43
CA ALA A 59 12.71 1.26 3.02
C ALA A 59 13.33 0.91 4.38
N PRO A 60 14.63 1.13 4.66
CA PRO A 60 15.18 0.89 6.00
C PRO A 60 14.43 1.66 7.10
N VAL A 61 14.07 2.93 6.85
CA VAL A 61 13.31 3.75 7.81
C VAL A 61 11.90 3.20 8.00
N ILE A 62 11.26 2.78 6.91
CA ILE A 62 9.91 2.21 6.93
C ILE A 62 9.90 0.88 7.71
N LEU A 63 10.81 -0.04 7.35
CA LEU A 63 10.92 -1.38 7.94
C LEU A 63 11.26 -1.31 9.43
N GLU A 64 12.22 -0.47 9.83
CA GLU A 64 12.57 -0.29 11.26
C GLU A 64 11.41 0.33 12.06
N THR A 65 10.59 1.19 11.44
CA THR A 65 9.40 1.73 12.10
C THR A 65 8.32 0.66 12.28
N LEU A 66 8.04 -0.13 11.23
CA LEU A 66 7.04 -1.21 11.26
C LEU A 66 7.43 -2.32 12.24
N LYS A 67 8.72 -2.69 12.28
CA LYS A 67 9.26 -3.75 13.14
C LYS A 67 8.95 -3.52 14.62
N LYS A 68 8.97 -2.26 15.07
CA LYS A 68 8.63 -1.89 16.45
C LYS A 68 7.22 -2.29 16.85
N LEU A 69 6.30 -2.42 15.89
CA LEU A 69 4.88 -2.69 16.14
C LEU A 69 4.52 -4.18 16.07
N ILE A 70 5.41 -5.06 15.62
CA ILE A 70 5.10 -6.48 15.41
C ILE A 70 4.90 -7.25 16.74
N SER A 71 5.37 -6.68 17.85
CA SER A 71 5.19 -7.24 19.20
C SER A 71 3.71 -7.35 19.57
N HIS A 72 3.34 -8.42 20.31
CA HIS A 72 1.97 -8.64 20.79
C HIS A 72 1.42 -7.52 21.67
N GLU A 73 2.28 -6.67 22.24
CA GLU A 73 1.84 -5.49 23.00
C GLU A 73 1.05 -4.47 22.15
N TYR A 74 1.13 -4.57 20.81
CA TYR A 74 0.39 -3.72 19.88
C TYR A 74 -0.82 -4.47 19.25
N ASP A 75 -1.50 -5.35 19.99
CA ASP A 75 -2.67 -6.10 19.51
C ASP A 75 -3.99 -5.37 19.46
N LYS A 76 -4.07 -4.22 20.13
CA LYS A 76 -5.16 -3.30 19.96
C LYS A 76 -5.39 -2.99 18.48
N ASP A 77 -6.63 -3.16 18.04
CA ASP A 77 -7.05 -2.94 16.66
C ASP A 77 -6.25 -3.70 15.60
N LEU A 78 -5.61 -4.82 15.99
CA LEU A 78 -4.79 -5.68 15.14
C LEU A 78 -3.52 -4.99 14.60
N TYR A 79 -3.01 -3.96 15.27
CA TYR A 79 -1.84 -3.21 14.81
C TYR A 79 -0.61 -4.09 14.60
N HIS A 80 -0.34 -5.06 15.47
CA HIS A 80 0.83 -5.94 15.33
C HIS A 80 0.77 -6.80 14.07
N ILE A 81 -0.39 -7.37 13.75
CA ILE A 81 -0.52 -8.23 12.58
C ILE A 81 -0.53 -7.38 11.30
N VAL A 82 -1.20 -6.23 11.31
CA VAL A 82 -1.14 -5.27 10.19
C VAL A 82 0.30 -4.82 9.96
N ALA A 83 1.06 -4.51 11.02
CA ALA A 83 2.46 -4.14 10.93
C ALA A 83 3.32 -5.28 10.38
N ALA A 84 3.09 -6.52 10.82
CA ALA A 84 3.82 -7.69 10.32
C ALA A 84 3.57 -7.92 8.82
N ARG A 85 2.32 -7.74 8.36
CA ARG A 85 1.96 -7.84 6.95
C ARG A 85 2.59 -6.73 6.12
N THR A 86 2.43 -5.48 6.55
CA THR A 86 3.04 -4.33 5.85
C THR A 86 4.57 -4.45 5.82
N TYR A 87 5.19 -4.95 6.89
CA TYR A 87 6.64 -5.20 6.91
C TYR A 87 7.03 -6.21 5.84
N ALA A 88 6.33 -7.34 5.75
CA ALA A 88 6.61 -8.37 4.76
C ALA A 88 6.40 -7.86 3.32
N GLU A 89 5.35 -7.08 3.08
CA GLU A 89 5.04 -6.48 1.78
C GLU A 89 6.11 -5.45 1.36
N VAL A 90 6.44 -4.49 2.23
CA VAL A 90 7.51 -3.51 1.95
C VAL A 90 8.85 -4.21 1.73
N LEU A 91 9.15 -5.27 2.49
CA LEU A 91 10.36 -6.07 2.28
C LEU A 91 10.34 -6.74 0.90
N ALA A 92 9.21 -7.37 0.53
CA ALA A 92 9.04 -7.99 -0.78
C ALA A 92 9.15 -6.98 -1.93
N TRP A 93 8.60 -5.77 -1.78
CA TRP A 93 8.76 -4.66 -2.72
C TRP A 93 10.23 -4.29 -2.95
N THR A 94 11.02 -4.18 -1.87
CA THR A 94 12.46 -3.87 -2.01
C THR A 94 13.26 -4.98 -2.69
N GLN A 95 12.80 -6.22 -2.58
CA GLN A 95 13.44 -7.41 -3.13
C GLN A 95 12.81 -7.87 -4.45
N ALA A 96 11.93 -7.05 -5.05
CA ALA A 96 11.19 -7.36 -6.27
C ALA A 96 10.53 -8.76 -6.24
N ARG A 97 9.97 -9.11 -5.08
CA ARG A 97 9.17 -10.32 -4.83
C ARG A 97 7.67 -10.06 -4.84
N TYR A 98 7.29 -8.80 -5.07
CA TYR A 98 5.90 -8.39 -5.12
C TYR A 98 5.62 -7.66 -6.43
N LYS A 99 4.78 -8.28 -7.25
CA LYS A 99 4.46 -7.77 -8.58
C LYS A 99 3.71 -6.45 -8.51
N ASP A 100 4.23 -5.46 -9.24
CA ASP A 100 3.61 -4.15 -9.45
C ASP A 100 3.15 -3.48 -8.16
N GLU A 101 3.94 -3.60 -7.09
CA GLU A 101 3.69 -2.92 -5.82
C GLU A 101 4.14 -1.47 -5.85
N TYR A 102 3.38 -0.60 -5.19
CA TYR A 102 3.80 0.74 -4.84
C TYR A 102 3.51 1.03 -3.38
N VAL A 103 4.39 1.84 -2.79
CA VAL A 103 4.32 2.26 -1.40
C VAL A 103 4.16 3.77 -1.36
N ILE A 104 3.12 4.24 -0.68
CA ILE A 104 2.89 5.65 -0.38
C ILE A 104 3.24 5.89 1.08
N VAL A 105 4.01 6.95 1.33
CA VAL A 105 4.31 7.43 2.68
C VAL A 105 3.60 8.76 2.93
N GLY A 106 3.15 8.93 4.17
CA GLY A 106 2.72 10.22 4.72
C GLY A 106 3.87 10.79 5.54
N VAL A 107 4.21 12.06 5.28
CA VAL A 107 5.34 12.72 5.94
C VAL A 107 4.91 14.05 6.53
N HIS A 108 5.24 14.29 7.79
CA HIS A 108 5.02 15.56 8.49
C HIS A 108 6.33 16.00 9.13
N ASP A 109 6.86 17.16 8.75
CA ASP A 109 8.16 17.68 9.23
C ASP A 109 9.32 16.68 9.14
N GLY A 110 9.34 15.90 8.05
CA GLY A 110 10.34 14.87 7.78
C GLY A 110 10.12 13.56 8.56
N GLU A 111 9.13 13.49 9.44
CA GLU A 111 8.79 12.26 10.16
C GLU A 111 7.79 11.41 9.36
N LEU A 112 8.08 10.11 9.30
CA LEU A 112 7.15 9.12 8.77
C LEU A 112 5.94 8.98 9.70
N ILE A 113 4.76 9.37 9.22
CA ILE A 113 3.51 9.30 10.01
C ILE A 113 2.62 8.12 9.63
N GLY A 114 2.90 7.44 8.51
CA GLY A 114 2.15 6.28 8.07
C GLY A 114 2.60 5.76 6.70
N VAL A 115 2.16 4.54 6.40
CA VAL A 115 2.50 3.78 5.20
C VAL A 115 1.22 3.19 4.63
N TRP A 116 1.05 3.31 3.31
CA TRP A 116 -0.07 2.77 2.56
C TRP A 116 0.47 2.11 1.30
N ASN A 117 0.28 0.80 1.16
CA ASN A 117 0.72 0.08 -0.02
C ASN A 117 -0.46 -0.58 -0.76
N ALA A 118 -0.20 -0.86 -2.02
CA ALA A 118 -1.10 -1.51 -2.94
C ALA A 118 -0.32 -2.04 -4.14
N ARG A 119 -0.94 -2.92 -4.92
CA ARG A 119 -0.34 -3.48 -6.13
C ARG A 119 -1.30 -3.47 -7.30
N MET A 120 -0.78 -3.53 -8.51
CA MET A 120 -1.58 -3.96 -9.66
C MET A 120 -1.57 -5.50 -9.73
N MET A 121 -2.74 -6.13 -9.60
CA MET A 121 -2.86 -7.56 -9.89
C MET A 121 -2.70 -7.81 -11.39
N ASN A 122 -3.31 -6.93 -12.18
CA ASN A 122 -3.21 -6.86 -13.64
C ASN A 122 -3.56 -5.43 -14.09
N LYS A 123 -3.62 -5.19 -15.41
CA LYS A 123 -3.90 -3.87 -15.98
C LYS A 123 -5.24 -3.25 -15.56
N ASP A 124 -6.22 -4.07 -15.18
CA ASP A 124 -7.58 -3.63 -14.89
C ASP A 124 -7.88 -3.65 -13.38
N ILE A 125 -7.11 -4.39 -12.57
CA ILE A 125 -7.41 -4.63 -11.15
C ILE A 125 -6.21 -4.22 -10.30
N ALA A 126 -6.45 -3.25 -9.41
CA ALA A 126 -5.55 -2.90 -8.31
C ALA A 126 -6.04 -3.56 -7.01
N VAL A 127 -5.10 -3.97 -6.15
CA VAL A 127 -5.39 -4.54 -4.84
C VAL A 127 -4.81 -3.62 -3.76
N SER A 128 -5.69 -3.11 -2.91
CA SER A 128 -5.33 -2.49 -1.64
C SER A 128 -4.74 -3.54 -0.72
N LEU A 129 -3.45 -3.37 -0.44
CA LEU A 129 -2.79 -4.05 0.67
C LEU A 129 -3.06 -3.24 1.95
N HIS A 130 -2.05 -3.12 2.81
CA HIS A 130 -2.21 -2.56 4.14
C HIS A 130 -2.12 -1.04 4.18
N SER A 131 -2.57 -0.50 5.31
CA SER A 131 -2.57 0.92 5.64
C SER A 131 -2.34 1.02 7.13
N ILE A 132 -1.26 1.68 7.54
CA ILE A 132 -0.90 1.81 8.94
C ILE A 132 -0.40 3.22 9.24
N THR A 133 -0.79 3.73 10.39
CA THR A 133 -0.47 5.08 10.85
C THR A 133 0.29 5.02 12.15
N PHE A 134 1.33 5.82 12.29
CA PHE A 134 2.16 5.86 13.50
C PHE A 134 1.78 6.99 14.46
N LYS A 135 0.97 7.95 13.99
CA LYS A 135 0.43 9.04 14.78
C LYS A 135 -1.09 9.11 14.66
N ARG A 136 -1.78 9.54 15.72
CA ARG A 136 -3.24 9.75 15.70
C ARG A 136 -3.58 11.16 15.23
N LEU A 137 -3.32 11.42 13.96
CA LEU A 137 -3.65 12.68 13.33
C LEU A 137 -5.00 12.58 12.59
N GLY A 138 -5.85 13.58 12.78
CA GLY A 138 -7.25 13.53 12.37
C GLY A 138 -7.44 13.27 10.88
N GLY A 139 -7.80 12.03 10.51
CA GLY A 139 -8.19 11.65 9.15
C GLY A 139 -7.07 11.12 8.24
N ILE A 140 -5.85 10.94 8.75
CA ILE A 140 -4.70 10.57 7.91
C ILE A 140 -4.84 9.19 7.26
N GLY A 141 -5.43 8.22 7.99
CA GLY A 141 -5.70 6.88 7.46
C GLY A 141 -6.57 6.93 6.21
N THR A 142 -7.62 7.75 6.26
CA THR A 142 -8.54 8.00 5.15
C THR A 142 -7.85 8.74 3.99
N ALA A 143 -7.07 9.77 4.27
CA ALA A 143 -6.35 10.54 3.26
C ALA A 143 -5.29 9.71 2.51
N GLY A 144 -4.59 8.83 3.22
CA GLY A 144 -3.62 7.90 2.62
C GLY A 144 -4.30 6.77 1.85
N TYR A 145 -5.43 6.24 2.33
CA TYR A 145 -6.24 5.29 1.56
C TYR A 145 -6.72 5.90 0.25
N ALA A 146 -7.21 7.14 0.30
CA ALA A 146 -7.57 7.89 -0.89
C ALA A 146 -6.36 8.14 -1.80
N ALA A 147 -5.16 8.33 -1.26
CA ALA A 147 -3.94 8.53 -2.06
C ALA A 147 -3.61 7.28 -2.91
N LYS A 148 -3.67 6.09 -2.31
CA LYS A 148 -3.38 4.85 -3.05
C LYS A 148 -4.45 4.52 -4.08
N ALA A 149 -5.73 4.71 -3.74
CA ALA A 149 -6.82 4.54 -4.71
C ALA A 149 -6.72 5.55 -5.86
N GLU A 150 -6.41 6.81 -5.55
CA GLU A 150 -6.18 7.85 -6.56
C GLU A 150 -5.06 7.48 -7.52
N TYR A 151 -3.94 6.97 -7.01
CA TYR A 151 -2.84 6.53 -7.88
C TYR A 151 -3.26 5.38 -8.81
N ALA A 152 -3.95 4.38 -8.28
CA ALA A 152 -4.45 3.25 -9.08
C ALA A 152 -5.44 3.70 -10.18
N PHE A 153 -6.43 4.53 -9.84
CA PHE A 153 -7.45 4.93 -10.80
C PHE A 153 -6.98 6.02 -11.76
N GLU A 154 -6.31 7.05 -11.26
CA GLU A 154 -6.04 8.27 -12.04
C GLU A 154 -4.72 8.19 -12.82
N VAL A 155 -3.76 7.38 -12.36
CA VAL A 155 -2.44 7.28 -13.01
C VAL A 155 -2.20 5.92 -13.62
N LEU A 156 -2.50 4.84 -12.88
CA LEU A 156 -2.27 3.47 -13.35
C LEU A 156 -3.40 2.94 -14.24
N GLY A 157 -4.57 3.59 -14.23
CA GLY A 157 -5.71 3.26 -15.10
C GLY A 157 -6.48 2.00 -14.69
N ALA A 158 -6.43 1.63 -13.40
CA ALA A 158 -7.22 0.52 -12.87
C ALA A 158 -8.72 0.76 -13.11
N LYS A 159 -9.46 -0.33 -13.34
CA LYS A 159 -10.94 -0.34 -13.45
C LYS A 159 -11.60 -0.75 -12.15
N GLU A 160 -10.96 -1.64 -11.39
CA GLU A 160 -11.42 -2.07 -10.07
C GLU A 160 -10.32 -1.90 -9.03
N TRP A 161 -10.74 -1.54 -7.83
CA TRP A 161 -9.93 -1.44 -6.63
C TRP A 161 -10.44 -2.46 -5.61
N TRP A 162 -9.67 -3.51 -5.39
CA TRP A 162 -10.01 -4.62 -4.49
C TRP A 162 -9.39 -4.37 -3.12
N ALA A 163 -10.20 -4.41 -2.07
CA ALA A 163 -9.80 -4.17 -0.71
C ALA A 163 -10.14 -5.35 0.19
N THR A 164 -9.21 -5.62 1.09
CA THR A 164 -9.36 -6.54 2.21
C THR A 164 -9.42 -5.73 3.48
N PHE A 165 -10.45 -5.96 4.29
CA PHE A 165 -10.56 -5.31 5.58
C PHE A 165 -10.36 -6.35 6.68
N GLU A 166 -9.16 -6.41 7.24
CA GLU A 166 -8.81 -7.35 8.32
C GLU A 166 -9.17 -6.84 9.72
N SER A 167 -9.44 -5.55 9.86
CA SER A 167 -9.78 -4.93 11.15
C SER A 167 -11.12 -4.18 11.07
N PRO A 168 -11.82 -4.00 12.20
CA PRO A 168 -13.01 -3.14 12.25
C PRO A 168 -12.75 -1.71 11.74
N PHE A 169 -11.54 -1.19 11.93
CA PHE A 169 -11.14 0.11 11.39
C PHE A 169 -11.03 0.12 9.87
N GLY A 170 -10.38 -0.90 9.30
CA GLY A 170 -10.34 -1.11 7.85
C GLY A 170 -11.75 -1.26 7.29
N PHE A 171 -12.60 -2.05 7.95
CA PHE A 171 -13.96 -2.30 7.50
C PHE A 171 -14.81 -1.02 7.52
N ARG A 172 -14.71 -0.24 8.60
CA ARG A 172 -15.35 1.08 8.71
C ARG A 172 -14.90 2.02 7.58
N LEU A 173 -13.61 2.02 7.24
CA LEU A 173 -13.09 2.81 6.11
C LEU A 173 -13.70 2.33 4.78
N GLY A 174 -13.80 1.01 4.58
CA GLY A 174 -14.48 0.40 3.46
C GLY A 174 -15.91 0.88 3.27
N MET A 175 -16.68 0.87 4.36
CA MET A 175 -18.07 1.36 4.37
C MET A 175 -18.14 2.87 4.10
N TYR A 176 -17.16 3.64 4.59
CA TYR A 176 -17.08 5.08 4.34
C TYR A 176 -16.90 5.38 2.84
N PHE A 177 -16.14 4.54 2.14
CA PHE A 177 -15.99 4.52 0.68
C PHE A 177 -17.00 3.60 -0.03
N ARG A 178 -18.09 3.18 0.64
CA ARG A 178 -19.19 2.38 0.09
C ARG A 178 -18.75 1.22 -0.82
N HIS A 179 -17.77 0.43 -0.39
CA HIS A 179 -17.36 -0.73 -1.15
C HIS A 179 -18.51 -1.74 -1.31
N LEU A 180 -18.55 -2.37 -2.47
CA LEU A 180 -19.37 -3.54 -2.74
C LEU A 180 -18.60 -4.81 -2.38
N SER A 181 -19.29 -5.93 -2.20
CA SER A 181 -18.65 -7.24 -1.97
C SER A 181 -18.74 -8.12 -3.23
N LYS A 182 -17.68 -8.86 -3.54
CA LYS A 182 -17.72 -9.98 -4.49
C LYS A 182 -18.30 -11.24 -3.79
N PRO A 183 -18.74 -12.26 -4.54
CA PRO A 183 -19.20 -13.53 -3.98
C PRO A 183 -18.14 -14.21 -3.12
N TYR A 184 -18.55 -14.79 -2.00
CA TYR A 184 -17.69 -15.53 -1.08
C TYR A 184 -18.32 -16.90 -0.79
N PRO A 185 -17.55 -18.00 -0.85
CA PRO A 185 -16.08 -18.07 -0.88
C PRO A 185 -15.41 -18.05 -2.28
N GLU A 186 -16.15 -17.84 -3.36
CA GLU A 186 -15.64 -17.98 -4.73
C GLU A 186 -14.57 -16.93 -5.08
N VAL A 187 -14.74 -15.71 -4.58
CA VAL A 187 -13.78 -14.61 -4.73
C VAL A 187 -13.29 -14.18 -3.37
N GLN A 188 -12.23 -14.84 -2.93
CA GLN A 188 -11.51 -14.51 -1.70
C GLN A 188 -10.37 -13.53 -1.98
N HIS A 189 -10.08 -12.68 -1.00
CA HIS A 189 -8.89 -11.84 -1.07
C HIS A 189 -7.61 -12.64 -0.81
N GLU A 190 -6.44 -11.99 -0.99
CA GLU A 190 -5.09 -12.56 -0.88
C GLU A 190 -4.82 -13.32 0.45
N LEU A 191 -5.63 -13.11 1.49
CA LEU A 191 -5.47 -13.74 2.81
C LEU A 191 -6.59 -14.74 3.14
N GLY A 192 -7.59 -14.90 2.27
CA GLY A 192 -8.59 -15.99 2.31
C GLY A 192 -9.69 -15.89 3.37
N GLY A 193 -9.68 -14.90 4.27
CA GLY A 193 -10.57 -14.86 5.45
C GLY A 193 -11.92 -14.17 5.27
N SER A 194 -12.16 -13.47 4.15
CA SER A 194 -13.33 -12.64 3.91
C SER A 194 -13.64 -12.53 2.40
N PRO A 195 -14.84 -12.09 1.98
CA PRO A 195 -15.05 -11.59 0.61
C PRO A 195 -14.03 -10.51 0.25
N VAL A 196 -13.75 -10.40 -1.05
CA VAL A 196 -13.16 -9.19 -1.63
C VAL A 196 -14.19 -8.07 -1.59
N PHE A 197 -13.83 -6.95 -0.97
CA PHE A 197 -14.56 -5.70 -1.13
C PHE A 197 -13.99 -4.93 -2.31
N TYR A 198 -14.80 -4.20 -3.06
CA TYR A 198 -14.30 -3.45 -4.21
C TYR A 198 -15.05 -2.16 -4.48
N MET A 199 -14.39 -1.25 -5.19
CA MET A 199 -15.01 -0.13 -5.89
C MET A 199 -14.50 -0.08 -7.32
N THR A 200 -15.27 0.51 -8.22
CA THR A 200 -14.91 0.68 -9.63
C THR A 200 -14.34 2.07 -9.91
N SER A 201 -13.71 2.25 -11.07
CA SER A 201 -13.30 3.57 -11.56
C SER A 201 -14.51 4.51 -11.71
N ASP A 202 -15.68 3.98 -12.07
CA ASP A 202 -16.91 4.77 -12.14
C ASP A 202 -17.32 5.26 -10.75
N ASP A 203 -17.31 4.39 -9.74
CA ASP A 203 -17.56 4.77 -8.35
C ASP A 203 -16.57 5.87 -7.91
N TRP A 204 -15.28 5.74 -8.27
CA TRP A 204 -14.26 6.73 -7.97
C TRP A 204 -14.57 8.11 -8.58
N PHE A 205 -14.66 8.19 -9.91
CA PHE A 205 -14.78 9.47 -10.62
C PHE A 205 -16.18 10.09 -10.52
N ASN A 206 -17.23 9.26 -10.60
CA ASN A 206 -18.60 9.74 -10.70
C ASN A 206 -19.33 9.83 -9.37
N PHE A 207 -18.84 9.15 -8.33
CA PHE A 207 -19.47 9.18 -7.01
C PHE A 207 -18.52 9.70 -5.91
N HIS A 208 -17.39 9.03 -5.65
CA HIS A 208 -16.49 9.38 -4.53
C HIS A 208 -15.89 10.78 -4.64
N LYS A 209 -15.38 11.17 -5.81
CA LYS A 209 -14.79 12.51 -6.01
C LYS A 209 -15.82 13.65 -5.87
N LYS A 210 -17.12 13.35 -5.98
CA LYS A 210 -18.20 14.34 -5.86
C LYS A 210 -18.78 14.46 -4.45
N ARG A 211 -18.42 13.57 -3.53
CA ARG A 211 -18.88 13.59 -2.14
C ARG A 211 -18.17 14.67 -1.32
N GLU A 212 -18.92 15.66 -0.84
CA GLU A 212 -18.38 16.78 -0.06
C GLU A 212 -17.60 16.32 1.18
N GLU A 213 -18.06 15.26 1.84
CA GLU A 213 -17.39 14.70 3.01
C GLU A 213 -16.04 14.04 2.70
N LEU A 214 -15.80 13.63 1.45
CA LEU A 214 -14.53 13.03 1.02
C LEU A 214 -13.52 14.04 0.49
N LYS A 215 -13.99 15.20 0.00
CA LYS A 215 -13.13 16.24 -0.61
C LYS A 215 -11.89 16.59 0.23
N PRO A 216 -11.98 16.75 1.56
CA PRO A 216 -10.80 17.07 2.37
C PRO A 216 -9.68 16.02 2.28
N PHE A 217 -10.00 14.74 2.06
CA PHE A 217 -9.03 13.64 2.04
C PHE A 217 -8.29 13.50 0.70
N PHE A 218 -8.77 14.15 -0.36
CA PHE A 218 -8.06 14.20 -1.65
C PHE A 218 -6.89 15.20 -1.63
N GLY A 219 -6.84 16.08 -0.62
CA GLY A 219 -5.74 17.03 -0.44
C GLY A 219 -5.66 18.06 -1.57
N THR A 220 -4.54 18.80 -1.58
CA THR A 220 -4.27 19.86 -2.55
C THR A 220 -2.93 19.64 -3.24
N ARG A 221 -2.81 20.24 -4.43
CA ARG A 221 -1.62 20.23 -5.28
C ARG A 221 -1.43 21.62 -5.89
N PRO A 222 -0.18 22.04 -6.21
CA PRO A 222 1.08 21.37 -5.89
C PRO A 222 1.41 21.43 -4.40
N VAL A 223 2.27 20.53 -3.92
CA VAL A 223 2.84 20.62 -2.56
C VAL A 223 3.85 21.77 -2.53
N PRO A 224 3.82 22.65 -1.51
CA PRO A 224 4.86 23.67 -1.31
C PRO A 224 6.26 23.06 -1.31
N GLU A 225 7.20 23.69 -2.02
CA GLU A 225 8.52 23.13 -2.30
C GLU A 225 9.33 22.84 -1.03
N ASP A 226 9.18 23.69 0.00
CA ASP A 226 9.83 23.53 1.30
C ASP A 226 9.33 22.26 2.03
N LEU A 227 8.03 22.01 2.00
CA LEU A 227 7.42 20.81 2.59
C LEU A 227 7.80 19.56 1.81
N LEU A 228 7.82 19.65 0.47
CA LEU A 228 8.20 18.53 -0.39
C LEU A 228 9.66 18.15 -0.19
N LYS A 229 10.58 19.11 -0.16
CA LYS A 229 12.02 18.86 0.11
C LYS A 229 12.21 18.18 1.47
N LYS A 230 11.62 18.73 2.53
CA LYS A 230 11.66 18.12 3.87
C LYS A 230 11.08 16.71 3.89
N SER A 231 10.10 16.41 3.04
CA SER A 231 9.49 15.09 3.01
C SER A 231 10.46 13.98 2.54
N TYR A 232 11.53 14.31 1.80
CA TYR A 232 12.53 13.34 1.33
C TYR A 232 13.63 13.05 2.35
N GLU A 233 13.77 13.86 3.40
CA GLU A 233 14.62 13.58 4.55
C GLU A 233 13.85 12.71 5.56
N LEU A 234 13.41 11.54 5.10
CA LEU A 234 12.50 10.70 5.87
C LEU A 234 13.19 10.14 7.12
N ARG A 235 12.58 10.37 8.28
CA ARG A 235 13.03 9.88 9.58
C ARG A 235 11.94 9.04 10.24
N PRO A 236 12.30 8.08 11.11
CA PRO A 236 11.32 7.41 11.97
C PRO A 236 10.54 8.44 12.80
N PRO A 237 9.29 8.16 13.17
CA PRO A 237 8.54 9.03 14.06
C PRO A 237 9.24 9.12 15.42
N ALA A 238 9.40 10.34 15.98
CA ALA A 238 9.98 10.51 17.32
C ALA A 238 9.15 9.82 18.41
N LYS A 239 7.83 9.74 18.21
CA LYS A 239 6.91 9.02 19.07
C LYS A 239 5.86 8.29 18.24
N ILE A 240 5.61 7.04 18.62
CA ILE A 240 4.49 6.25 18.11
C ILE A 240 3.29 6.52 19.04
N GLU A 241 2.19 6.97 18.46
CA GLU A 241 0.95 7.31 19.18
C GLU A 241 -0.17 6.35 18.80
N ILE A 242 0.13 5.06 18.93
CA ILE A 242 -0.85 3.99 18.83
C ILE A 242 -1.25 3.67 20.28
N GLU A 243 -2.55 3.60 20.57
CA GLU A 243 -2.97 3.17 21.91
C GLU A 243 -2.56 1.72 22.10
N ILE A 244 -1.82 1.46 23.17
CA ILE A 244 -1.65 0.14 23.76
C ILE A 244 -2.91 -0.17 24.56
#